data_AF-A0A0L8HZ82-F1
#
_entry.id   AF-A0A0L8HZ82-F1
#
_cell.length_a   1.000
_cell.length_b   1.000
_cell.length_c   1.000
_cell.angle_alpha   90.00
_cell.angle_beta   90.00
_cell.angle_gamma   90.00
#
_symmetry.space_group_name_H-M   'P 1'
#
loop_
_entity.id
_entity.type
_entity.pdbx_description
1 polymer ?
#
loop_
_entity_poly.entity_id
_entity_poly.type
_entity_poly.pdbx_seq_one_letter_code
_entity_poly.pdbx_strand_id
1 'polypeptide(L)'
;MASTLNPYYEGNNLGNMIADDRFIRATLPHWQFCDGTGDLLDKNNCNHLCKTTHNMEIPKLVTADGSIDCQNNPSMQESIVSQLHYCETFAALKLLGKGGSFVIKFFTMFENNTIGLMYLLVKFFEQVNVFKPATSKAGNSEVYVVCLNFLGLKVCPQEDFLTNLECLIFNQSTFDGDIWNMSSVPPSFIEEHINCCRLFHSLQQSAIQRNLSLFKEIPEGYHYKRLNVLRDRCFRDYMSHYKISPLQNGSTVVNAHDKYVYGKTFQSINFQYKHEGSFAERMDNLNLSWRDRLKLIDVSKYKPTNDYAFVMKDASRKRLAKNNLKFLSGKPLSVIRNSRLCNPKLIELLNGILDNCDLTNTNDDFDQEVIADLSTTMQRLFTGHCSSICCLAEDFDFFSKLQIQDLKIFGREEENKSHQQLTLIVNVTSPTTLLGKGEILDKMLLLTKVSFALQKLKADDNLLLLTHSFLTRFSAGLLLLAYDCFQKIAIFPTPCAGTLKQLVLLSDFTSCPGYIAKYLQVLVQTYERHGSSQERDVLEIVPMKILNKDVEFFSELMKSNENLLKCFIFTKLNWEKEHV
;
A
#
# COMPACT_ATOMS: atom_id res chain seq x y z
N MET A 1 -3.32 -0.06 21.22
CA MET A 1 -3.90 0.40 19.95
C MET A 1 -2.84 1.18 19.20
N ALA A 2 -2.78 1.11 17.87
CA ALA A 2 -1.85 1.85 17.01
C ALA A 2 -2.56 2.37 15.75
N SER A 3 -2.01 3.39 15.09
CA SER A 3 -2.52 3.94 13.83
C SER A 3 -1.33 4.35 12.94
N THR A 4 -1.49 4.21 11.63
CA THR A 4 -0.55 4.65 10.59
C THR A 4 -1.26 4.59 9.23
N LEU A 5 -0.66 5.15 8.18
CA LEU A 5 -1.12 4.94 6.82
C LEU A 5 -1.18 3.43 6.51
N ASN A 6 -2.35 2.95 6.12
CA ASN A 6 -2.62 1.54 5.91
C ASN A 6 -1.78 0.99 4.74
N PRO A 7 -0.86 0.03 4.96
CA PRO A 7 -0.06 -0.57 3.89
C PRO A 7 -0.84 -1.46 2.94
N TYR A 8 -2.11 -1.72 3.25
CA TYR A 8 -3.02 -2.45 2.38
C TYR A 8 -3.97 -1.52 1.62
N TYR A 9 -3.96 -0.21 1.88
CA TYR A 9 -4.75 0.75 1.09
C TYR A 9 -3.98 1.21 -0.13
N GLU A 10 -4.45 0.79 -1.29
CA GLU A 10 -3.80 0.91 -2.58
C GLU A 10 -3.69 2.37 -3.05
N GLY A 11 -4.51 3.26 -2.51
CA GLY A 11 -4.46 4.70 -2.81
C GLY A 11 -3.38 5.47 -2.04
N ASN A 12 -2.75 4.87 -1.02
CA ASN A 12 -1.70 5.55 -0.26
C ASN A 12 -0.42 5.70 -1.10
N ASN A 13 0.28 6.82 -0.97
CA ASN A 13 1.55 7.03 -1.65
C ASN A 13 2.71 6.47 -0.82
N LEU A 14 3.56 5.64 -1.42
CA LEU A 14 4.75 5.11 -0.73
C LEU A 14 5.77 6.17 -0.33
N GLY A 15 5.80 7.32 -1.00
CA GLY A 15 6.60 8.47 -0.54
C GLY A 15 6.13 9.04 0.81
N ASN A 16 4.89 8.76 1.22
CA ASN A 16 4.33 9.27 2.48
C ASN A 16 4.27 8.20 3.56
N MET A 17 4.60 6.94 3.26
CA MET A 17 4.38 5.83 4.20
C MET A 17 5.48 4.78 4.20
N ILE A 18 5.61 4.08 5.32
CA ILE A 18 6.47 2.90 5.42
C ILE A 18 5.65 1.67 5.01
N ALA A 19 6.01 1.04 3.89
CA ALA A 19 5.32 -0.14 3.35
C ALA A 19 5.60 -1.46 4.11
N ASP A 20 6.41 -1.42 5.16
CA ASP A 20 6.77 -2.61 5.96
C ASP A 20 5.59 -3.02 6.85
N ASP A 21 4.92 -4.09 6.46
CA ASP A 21 3.75 -4.60 7.16
C ASP A 21 4.07 -5.76 8.10
N ARG A 22 5.35 -6.14 8.31
CA ARG A 22 5.71 -7.35 9.07
C ARG A 22 5.18 -7.32 10.49
N PHE A 23 5.26 -6.17 11.14
CA PHE A 23 4.70 -5.97 12.48
C PHE A 23 3.19 -5.80 12.44
N ILE A 24 2.67 -4.98 11.51
CA ILE A 24 1.24 -4.71 11.33
C ILE A 24 0.45 -6.00 11.11
N ARG A 25 0.91 -6.86 10.20
CA ARG A 25 0.25 -8.12 9.83
C ARG A 25 0.06 -9.07 11.03
N ALA A 26 1.09 -9.20 11.87
CA ALA A 26 1.06 -10.04 13.06
C ALA A 26 0.15 -9.47 14.16
N THR A 27 -0.03 -8.15 14.17
CA THR A 27 -0.77 -7.42 15.22
C THR A 27 -2.03 -6.72 14.71
N LEU A 28 -2.53 -7.09 13.52
CA LEU A 28 -3.57 -6.37 12.78
C LEU A 28 -4.81 -5.97 13.61
N PRO A 29 -5.34 -6.80 14.53
CA PRO A 29 -6.47 -6.41 15.39
C PRO A 29 -6.20 -5.20 16.30
N HIS A 30 -4.95 -4.82 16.51
CA HIS A 30 -4.54 -3.70 17.35
C HIS A 30 -4.33 -2.39 16.57
N TRP A 31 -4.54 -2.40 15.24
CA TRP A 31 -4.39 -1.24 14.36
C TRP A 31 -5.74 -0.61 14.02
N GLN A 32 -5.79 0.72 13.99
CA GLN A 32 -6.94 1.51 13.56
C GLN A 32 -6.58 2.23 12.27
N PHE A 33 -7.30 1.91 11.19
CA PHE A 33 -7.13 2.56 9.88
C PHE A 33 -8.30 3.49 9.53
N CYS A 34 -9.24 3.73 10.46
CA CYS A 34 -10.39 4.63 10.32
C CYS A 34 -11.22 4.36 9.05
N ASP A 35 -11.20 5.26 8.07
CA ASP A 35 -11.82 5.08 6.75
C ASP A 35 -11.09 4.06 5.85
N GLY A 36 -10.14 3.31 6.38
CA GLY A 36 -9.33 2.35 5.64
C GLY A 36 -8.00 2.92 5.15
N THR A 37 -7.82 4.23 5.07
CA THR A 37 -6.55 4.87 4.65
C THR A 37 -5.53 4.95 5.77
N GLY A 38 -5.99 5.14 7.01
CA GLY A 38 -5.14 5.43 8.17
C GLY A 38 -4.47 6.80 8.14
N ASP A 39 -4.91 7.70 7.27
CA ASP A 39 -4.35 9.04 7.14
C ASP A 39 -4.79 9.95 8.29
N LEU A 40 -3.84 10.34 9.14
CA LEU A 40 -4.11 11.22 10.29
C LEU A 40 -4.25 12.69 9.88
N LEU A 41 -3.80 13.06 8.68
CA LEU A 41 -4.00 14.41 8.13
C LEU A 41 -5.47 14.64 7.71
N ASP A 42 -6.24 13.57 7.57
CA ASP A 42 -7.69 13.65 7.40
C ASP A 42 -8.39 13.91 8.75
N LYS A 43 -9.13 15.01 8.82
CA LYS A 43 -9.88 15.44 10.01
C LYS A 43 -10.81 14.36 10.55
N ASN A 44 -11.51 13.64 9.67
CA ASN A 44 -12.48 12.63 10.07
C ASN A 44 -11.77 11.42 10.68
N ASN A 45 -10.63 11.02 10.10
CA ASN A 45 -9.80 9.94 10.64
C ASN A 45 -9.20 10.31 12.00
N CYS A 46 -8.64 11.51 12.15
CA CYS A 46 -8.10 11.97 13.42
C CYS A 46 -9.16 11.99 14.54
N ASN A 47 -10.36 12.51 14.23
CA ASN A 47 -11.47 12.48 15.18
C ASN A 47 -12.01 11.08 15.45
N HIS A 48 -12.05 10.21 14.44
CA HIS A 48 -12.47 8.83 14.60
C HIS A 48 -11.53 8.09 15.55
N LEU A 49 -10.21 8.25 15.37
CA LEU A 49 -9.20 7.68 16.28
C LEU A 49 -9.45 8.10 17.73
N CYS A 50 -9.74 9.39 17.97
CA CYS A 50 -10.07 9.89 19.29
C CYS A 50 -11.33 9.22 19.87
N LYS A 51 -12.39 9.06 19.07
CA LYS A 51 -13.66 8.44 19.49
C LYS A 51 -13.53 6.96 19.82
N THR A 52 -12.74 6.22 19.04
CA THR A 52 -12.59 4.76 19.21
C THR A 52 -11.98 4.37 20.56
N THR A 53 -11.26 5.28 21.20
CA THR A 53 -10.67 5.05 22.53
C THR A 53 -11.63 5.25 23.70
N HIS A 54 -12.85 5.76 23.49
CA HIS A 54 -13.83 5.90 24.58
C HIS A 54 -14.20 4.58 25.26
N ASN A 55 -14.05 3.45 24.56
CA ASN A 55 -14.29 2.12 25.09
C ASN A 55 -13.02 1.44 25.66
N MET A 56 -11.90 2.18 25.73
CA MET A 56 -10.62 1.68 26.25
C MET A 56 -10.31 2.35 27.60
N GLU A 57 -9.42 1.71 28.37
CA GLU A 57 -8.81 2.40 29.52
C GLU A 57 -8.08 3.66 29.04
N ILE A 58 -8.19 4.72 29.85
CA ILE A 58 -7.61 6.02 29.52
C ILE A 58 -6.09 5.87 29.33
N PRO A 59 -5.56 6.17 28.13
CA PRO A 59 -4.14 6.09 27.85
C PRO A 59 -3.29 6.89 28.85
N LYS A 60 -2.25 6.24 29.38
CA LYS A 60 -1.20 6.88 30.21
C LYS A 60 0.07 7.19 29.44
N LEU A 61 0.21 6.62 28.25
CA LEU A 61 1.31 6.88 27.33
C LEU A 61 0.75 6.97 25.92
N VAL A 62 1.08 8.05 25.22
CA VAL A 62 0.91 8.17 23.77
C VAL A 62 2.30 8.34 23.15
N THR A 63 2.55 7.67 22.03
CA THR A 63 3.80 7.81 21.27
C THR A 63 3.47 8.15 19.82
N ALA A 64 4.22 9.07 19.24
CA ALA A 64 4.09 9.54 17.87
C ALA A 64 5.47 9.46 17.17
N ASP A 65 5.50 8.78 16.04
CA ASP A 65 6.72 8.54 15.25
C ASP A 65 6.44 8.72 13.75
N GLY A 66 5.41 9.48 13.41
CA GLY A 66 5.04 9.83 12.04
C GLY A 66 6.16 10.58 11.32
N SER A 67 6.25 10.39 10.01
CA SER A 67 7.14 11.13 9.13
C SER A 67 6.66 11.00 7.68
N ILE A 68 7.07 11.95 6.85
CA ILE A 68 6.91 11.92 5.39
C ILE A 68 8.32 11.77 4.78
N ASP A 69 8.46 11.16 3.60
CA ASP A 69 9.77 11.08 2.94
C ASP A 69 10.21 12.46 2.44
N CYS A 70 11.22 13.02 3.10
CA CYS A 70 11.82 14.30 2.75
C CYS A 70 13.18 14.14 2.06
N GLN A 71 13.56 12.95 1.56
CA GLN A 71 14.90 12.73 0.98
C GLN A 71 15.21 13.57 -0.26
N ASN A 72 14.16 14.02 -0.97
CA ASN A 72 14.30 14.98 -2.06
C ASN A 72 14.26 16.43 -1.57
N ASN A 73 13.82 16.73 -0.35
CA ASN A 73 13.82 18.09 0.18
C ASN A 73 14.30 18.11 1.64
N PRO A 74 15.53 17.65 1.93
CA PRO A 74 15.98 17.43 3.30
C PRO A 74 16.04 18.72 4.12
N SER A 75 16.30 19.86 3.47
CA SER A 75 16.30 21.18 4.11
C SER A 75 14.89 21.66 4.52
N MET A 76 13.85 21.15 3.86
CA MET A 76 12.44 21.50 4.13
C MET A 76 11.73 20.46 5.01
N GLN A 77 12.48 19.52 5.61
CA GLN A 77 11.89 18.42 6.39
C GLN A 77 10.95 18.93 7.50
N GLU A 78 11.32 20.02 8.16
CA GLU A 78 10.55 20.60 9.24
C GLU A 78 9.18 21.12 8.77
N SER A 79 9.14 21.86 7.65
CA SER A 79 7.87 22.36 7.11
C SER A 79 6.99 21.25 6.55
N ILE A 80 7.58 20.29 5.81
CA ILE A 80 6.85 19.18 5.19
C ILE A 80 6.14 18.31 6.23
N VAL A 81 6.78 18.04 7.37
CA VAL A 81 6.22 17.16 8.42
C VAL A 81 5.36 17.94 9.43
N SER A 82 5.39 19.29 9.40
CA SER A 82 4.78 20.14 10.42
C SER A 82 3.31 19.79 10.67
N GLN A 83 2.46 19.73 9.64
CA GLN A 83 1.03 19.42 9.81
C GLN A 83 0.81 18.05 10.49
N LEU A 84 1.65 17.05 10.20
CA LEU A 84 1.57 15.73 10.83
C LEU A 84 1.88 15.81 12.33
N HIS A 85 2.92 16.54 12.74
CA HIS A 85 3.24 16.73 14.16
C HIS A 85 2.08 17.41 14.92
N TYR A 86 1.38 18.35 14.28
CA TYR A 86 0.18 18.95 14.86
C TYR A 86 -0.97 17.96 14.98
N CYS A 87 -1.23 17.15 13.95
CA CYS A 87 -2.25 16.11 14.00
C CYS A 87 -1.96 15.08 15.11
N GLU A 88 -0.70 14.63 15.22
CA GLU A 88 -0.25 13.71 16.26
C GLU A 88 -0.36 14.31 17.67
N THR A 89 0.02 15.58 17.83
CA THR A 89 -0.12 16.30 19.11
C THR A 89 -1.59 16.51 19.47
N PHE A 90 -2.43 16.91 18.52
CA PHE A 90 -3.87 17.07 18.73
C PHE A 90 -4.52 15.75 19.15
N ALA A 91 -4.19 14.65 18.46
CA ALA A 91 -4.64 13.32 18.84
C ALA A 91 -4.15 12.96 20.25
N ALA A 92 -2.87 13.18 20.57
CA ALA A 92 -2.31 12.90 21.89
C ALA A 92 -3.04 13.66 23.01
N LEU A 93 -3.30 14.96 22.83
CA LEU A 93 -4.01 15.79 23.82
C LEU A 93 -5.45 15.31 24.07
N LYS A 94 -6.13 14.77 23.05
CA LYS A 94 -7.50 14.22 23.17
C LYS A 94 -7.53 12.82 23.78
N LEU A 95 -6.46 12.04 23.57
CA LEU A 95 -6.36 10.65 24.03
C LEU A 95 -5.82 10.54 25.45
N LEU A 96 -4.86 11.38 25.83
CA LEU A 96 -4.08 11.19 27.05
C LEU A 96 -4.87 11.54 28.32
N GLY A 97 -4.80 10.66 29.31
CA GLY A 97 -5.33 10.95 30.64
C GLY A 97 -4.44 11.90 31.43
N LYS A 98 -5.03 12.66 32.36
CA LYS A 98 -4.26 13.47 33.32
C LYS A 98 -3.17 12.63 34.01
N GLY A 99 -1.98 13.22 34.12
CA GLY A 99 -0.75 12.59 34.61
C GLY A 99 -0.06 11.66 33.60
N GLY A 100 -0.59 11.48 32.39
CA GLY A 100 0.05 10.66 31.36
C GLY A 100 1.27 11.33 30.71
N SER A 101 1.96 10.58 29.87
CA SER A 101 3.14 11.04 29.11
C SER A 101 2.91 10.98 27.61
N PHE A 102 3.58 11.85 26.89
CA PHE A 102 3.59 11.89 25.43
C PHE A 102 5.02 11.92 24.92
N VAL A 103 5.33 11.06 23.95
CA VAL A 103 6.63 11.06 23.27
C VAL A 103 6.40 11.27 21.79
N ILE A 104 7.01 12.29 21.20
CA ILE A 104 6.87 12.59 19.78
C ILE A 104 8.23 12.81 19.14
N LYS A 105 8.44 12.21 17.97
CA LYS A 105 9.61 12.45 17.13
C LYS A 105 9.51 13.84 16.51
N PHE A 106 10.61 14.59 16.57
CA PHE A 106 10.82 15.85 15.87
C PHE A 106 12.12 15.76 15.06
N PHE A 107 12.38 16.79 14.25
CA PHE A 107 13.63 16.94 13.52
C PHE A 107 14.37 18.20 14.00
N THR A 108 14.73 19.10 13.08
CA THR A 108 15.04 20.47 13.47
C THR A 108 13.82 21.14 14.09
N MET A 109 14.07 22.20 14.86
CA MET A 109 13.04 22.96 15.57
C MET A 109 13.26 24.46 15.38
N PHE A 110 13.49 24.89 14.16
CA PHE A 110 13.88 26.26 13.83
C PHE A 110 12.71 27.11 13.31
N GLU A 111 11.71 26.48 12.72
CA GLU A 111 10.57 27.13 12.11
C GLU A 111 9.55 27.59 13.14
N ASN A 112 8.88 28.69 12.83
CA ASN A 112 7.86 29.30 13.69
C ASN A 112 6.77 28.29 14.10
N ASN A 113 6.29 27.47 13.16
CA ASN A 113 5.28 26.46 13.46
C ASN A 113 5.78 25.40 14.46
N THR A 114 7.06 25.04 14.43
CA THR A 114 7.62 24.08 15.39
C THR A 114 7.86 24.72 16.75
N ILE A 115 8.34 25.98 16.79
CA ILE A 115 8.50 26.75 18.03
C ILE A 115 7.15 26.89 18.75
N GLY A 116 6.09 27.25 18.01
CA GLY A 116 4.74 27.35 18.55
C GLY A 116 4.21 26.02 19.08
N LEU A 117 4.47 24.92 18.39
CA LEU A 117 4.10 23.58 18.85
C LEU A 117 4.87 23.17 20.12
N MET A 118 6.17 23.48 20.22
CA MET A 118 6.96 23.24 21.44
C MET A 118 6.43 24.05 22.61
N TYR A 119 6.09 25.32 22.38
CA TYR A 119 5.48 26.15 23.41
C TYR A 119 4.13 25.59 23.86
N LEU A 120 3.31 25.12 22.92
CA LEU A 120 2.05 24.44 23.22
C LEU A 120 2.28 23.23 24.15
N LEU A 121 3.27 22.38 23.87
CA LEU A 121 3.59 21.24 24.73
C LEU A 121 3.97 21.67 26.15
N VAL A 122 4.78 22.72 26.31
CA VAL A 122 5.14 23.27 27.63
C VAL A 122 3.92 23.77 28.41
N LYS A 123 2.85 24.22 27.74
CA LYS A 123 1.61 24.66 28.41
C LYS A 123 0.77 23.50 28.94
N PHE A 124 0.88 22.33 28.34
CA PHE A 124 0.00 21.18 28.66
C PHE A 124 0.66 20.10 29.51
N PHE A 125 1.98 20.16 29.70
CA PHE A 125 2.75 19.18 30.43
C PHE A 125 3.59 19.84 31.52
N GLU A 126 3.81 19.14 32.63
CA GLU A 126 4.64 19.66 33.72
C GLU A 126 6.12 19.74 33.34
N GLN A 127 6.60 18.80 32.52
CA GLN A 127 7.98 18.76 32.05
C GLN A 127 8.03 18.37 30.58
N VAL A 128 8.86 19.06 29.81
CA VAL A 128 9.12 18.76 28.39
C VAL A 128 10.63 18.69 28.20
N ASN A 129 11.11 17.54 27.73
CA ASN A 129 12.54 17.29 27.53
C ASN A 129 12.81 16.92 26.08
N VAL A 130 13.88 17.45 25.49
CA VAL A 130 14.32 17.03 24.15
C VAL A 130 15.47 16.04 24.30
N PHE A 131 15.36 14.90 23.64
CA PHE A 131 16.29 13.79 23.80
C PHE A 131 16.66 13.15 22.46
N LYS A 132 17.94 12.91 22.22
CA LYS A 132 18.43 12.13 21.07
C LYS A 132 18.95 10.77 21.57
N PRO A 133 18.17 9.68 21.46
CA PRO A 133 18.59 8.37 21.92
C PRO A 133 19.76 7.84 21.09
N ALA A 134 20.64 7.03 21.70
CA ALA A 134 21.78 6.41 21.01
C ALA A 134 21.38 5.47 19.87
N THR A 135 20.13 5.00 19.85
CA THR A 135 19.55 4.19 18.78
C THR A 135 19.09 5.01 17.57
N SER A 136 19.01 6.35 17.70
CA SER A 136 18.82 7.26 16.57
C SER A 136 20.17 7.57 15.92
N LYS A 137 20.22 7.73 14.60
CA LYS A 137 21.47 7.98 13.88
C LYS A 137 22.06 9.32 14.31
N ALA A 138 23.29 9.32 14.83
CA ALA A 138 23.91 10.52 15.40
C ALA A 138 24.00 11.72 14.43
N GLY A 139 24.14 11.47 13.12
CA GLY A 139 24.26 12.52 12.10
C GLY A 139 22.95 13.05 11.51
N ASN A 140 21.79 12.48 11.85
CA ASN A 140 20.50 13.01 11.39
C ASN A 140 19.93 14.05 12.36
N SER A 141 18.91 14.78 11.91
CA SER A 141 18.24 15.81 12.72
C SER A 141 17.19 15.24 13.68
N GLU A 142 16.96 13.93 13.68
CA GLU A 142 15.93 13.29 14.50
C GLU A 142 16.22 13.43 16.00
N VAL A 143 15.22 13.92 16.73
CA VAL A 143 15.17 14.03 18.18
C VAL A 143 13.79 13.60 18.66
N TYR A 144 13.65 13.31 19.95
CA TYR A 144 12.39 12.96 20.58
C TYR A 144 12.07 13.97 21.66
N VAL A 145 10.87 14.52 21.63
CA VAL A 145 10.32 15.37 22.67
C VAL A 145 9.54 14.48 23.64
N VAL A 146 9.98 14.45 24.89
CA VAL A 146 9.43 13.64 25.98
C VAL A 146 8.68 14.57 26.94
N CYS A 147 7.36 14.53 26.86
CA CYS A 147 6.44 15.30 27.67
C CYS A 147 5.91 14.45 28.82
N LEU A 148 6.07 14.92 30.06
CA LEU A 148 5.72 14.20 31.29
C LEU A 148 4.62 14.93 32.05
N ASN A 149 3.78 14.15 32.73
CA ASN A 149 2.69 14.61 33.59
C ASN A 149 1.74 15.59 32.87
N PHE A 150 0.93 15.06 31.95
CA PHE A 150 -0.11 15.82 31.27
C PHE A 150 -1.06 16.47 32.27
N LEU A 151 -1.17 17.80 32.22
CA LEU A 151 -1.94 18.58 33.19
C LEU A 151 -3.46 18.50 32.94
N GLY A 152 -3.84 18.09 31.72
CA GLY A 152 -5.23 18.02 31.26
C GLY A 152 -5.67 19.26 30.50
N LEU A 153 -6.76 19.13 29.73
CA LEU A 153 -7.26 20.19 28.86
C LEU A 153 -7.72 21.45 29.60
N LYS A 154 -8.11 21.32 30.87
CA LYS A 154 -8.60 22.43 31.71
C LYS A 154 -7.56 23.51 32.00
N VAL A 155 -6.27 23.28 31.73
CA VAL A 155 -5.22 24.29 31.89
C VAL A 155 -5.38 25.44 30.90
N CYS A 156 -5.99 25.20 29.75
CA CYS A 156 -6.46 26.25 28.85
C CYS A 156 -7.98 26.41 29.03
N PRO A 157 -8.44 27.37 29.85
CA PRO A 157 -9.86 27.53 30.16
C PRO A 157 -10.67 28.12 29.00
N GLN A 158 -10.05 28.44 27.87
CA GLN A 158 -10.74 28.86 26.66
C GLN A 158 -11.60 27.70 26.16
N GLU A 159 -12.92 27.87 26.24
CA GLU A 159 -13.91 26.82 25.92
C GLU A 159 -13.72 26.25 24.50
N ASP A 160 -13.19 27.06 23.58
CA ASP A 160 -12.99 26.70 22.18
C ASP A 160 -11.55 26.34 21.79
N PHE A 161 -10.61 26.19 22.74
CA PHE A 161 -9.20 25.98 22.39
C PHE A 161 -8.97 24.79 21.43
N LEU A 162 -9.53 23.62 21.75
CA LEU A 162 -9.39 22.44 20.89
C LEU A 162 -10.09 22.61 19.54
N THR A 163 -11.25 23.27 19.53
CA THR A 163 -11.98 23.57 18.29
C THR A 163 -11.17 24.49 17.38
N ASN A 164 -10.55 25.53 17.96
CA ASN A 164 -9.69 26.46 17.24
C ASN A 164 -8.43 25.77 16.71
N LEU A 165 -7.79 24.95 17.53
CA LEU A 165 -6.64 24.15 17.12
C LEU A 165 -7.01 23.19 15.97
N GLU A 166 -8.16 22.52 16.06
CA GLU A 166 -8.66 21.65 15.00
C GLU A 166 -8.92 22.40 13.68
N CYS A 167 -9.61 23.53 13.74
CA CYS A 167 -9.85 24.39 12.58
C CYS A 167 -8.54 24.83 11.94
N LEU A 168 -7.55 25.17 12.76
CA LEU A 168 -6.25 25.62 12.31
C LEU A 168 -5.42 24.51 11.64
N ILE A 169 -5.56 23.26 12.11
CA ILE A 169 -4.86 22.11 11.53
C ILE A 169 -5.47 21.67 10.19
N PHE A 170 -6.81 21.65 10.11
CA PHE A 170 -7.53 20.97 9.03
C PHE A 170 -8.25 21.90 8.03
N ASN A 171 -8.48 23.18 8.36
CA ASN A 171 -9.22 24.09 7.47
C ASN A 171 -8.31 25.10 6.75
N GLN A 172 -6.99 24.96 6.81
CA GLN A 172 -6.07 25.79 6.03
C GLN A 172 -5.84 25.17 4.65
N SER A 173 -5.90 25.99 3.59
CA SER A 173 -5.63 25.55 2.21
C SER A 173 -4.18 25.09 2.02
N THR A 174 -3.25 25.69 2.77
CA THR A 174 -1.85 25.30 2.88
C THR A 174 -1.41 25.51 4.33
N PHE A 175 -0.71 24.54 4.91
CA PHE A 175 -0.09 24.64 6.24
C PHE A 175 1.25 25.41 6.18
N ASP A 176 1.30 26.46 5.35
CA ASP A 176 2.53 27.20 5.02
C ASP A 176 2.59 28.58 5.70
N GLY A 177 1.55 28.97 6.44
CA GLY A 177 1.51 30.24 7.18
C GLY A 177 2.06 30.12 8.60
N ASP A 178 2.48 31.25 9.18
CA ASP A 178 2.76 31.35 10.62
C ASP A 178 1.46 31.18 11.41
N ILE A 179 1.29 29.99 11.97
CA ILE A 179 0.12 29.60 12.75
C ILE A 179 0.05 30.33 14.09
N TRP A 180 1.22 30.73 14.59
CA TRP A 180 1.40 31.31 15.90
C TRP A 180 1.84 32.74 15.78
N ASN A 181 1.20 33.62 16.55
CA ASN A 181 1.75 34.94 16.79
C ASN A 181 2.97 34.82 17.71
N MET A 182 4.18 34.89 17.15
CA MET A 182 5.43 34.78 17.92
C MET A 182 5.58 35.84 19.00
N SER A 183 4.88 36.97 18.88
CA SER A 183 4.84 38.01 19.94
C SER A 183 4.18 37.52 21.22
N SER A 184 3.39 36.44 21.16
CA SER A 184 2.72 35.84 22.32
C SER A 184 3.58 34.79 23.05
N VAL A 185 4.72 34.40 22.46
CA VAL A 185 5.63 33.42 23.04
C VAL A 185 6.62 34.15 23.96
N PRO A 186 6.77 33.72 25.24
CA PRO A 186 7.66 34.39 26.19
C PRO A 186 9.12 34.42 25.69
N PRO A 187 9.82 35.56 25.80
CA PRO A 187 11.23 35.64 25.39
C PRO A 187 12.15 34.65 26.12
N SER A 188 11.86 34.36 27.40
CA SER A 188 12.60 33.37 28.17
C SER A 188 12.49 31.95 27.60
N PHE A 189 11.30 31.57 27.12
CA PHE A 189 11.11 30.29 26.43
C PHE A 189 11.88 30.27 25.11
N ILE A 190 11.82 31.35 24.33
CA ILE A 190 12.56 31.45 23.05
C ILE A 190 14.06 31.31 23.28
N GLU A 191 14.61 31.94 24.32
CA GLU A 191 16.03 31.83 24.66
C GLU A 191 16.42 30.38 25.02
N GLU A 192 15.64 29.71 25.86
CA GLU A 192 15.87 28.31 26.24
C GLU A 192 15.76 27.38 25.02
N HIS A 193 14.74 27.60 24.17
CA HIS A 193 14.53 26.86 22.93
C HIS A 193 15.71 27.01 21.97
N ILE A 194 16.23 28.23 21.78
CA ILE A 194 17.42 28.49 20.95
C ILE A 194 18.64 27.76 21.52
N ASN A 195 18.83 27.76 22.84
CA ASN A 195 19.95 27.05 23.47
C ASN A 195 19.85 25.53 23.28
N CYS A 196 18.65 24.97 23.40
CA CYS A 196 18.36 23.57 23.08
C CYS A 196 18.70 23.25 21.61
N CYS A 197 18.22 24.06 20.67
CA CYS A 197 18.51 23.93 19.25
C CYS A 197 20.02 23.98 18.94
N ARG A 198 20.76 24.91 19.56
CA ARG A 198 22.23 25.02 19.41
C ARG A 198 22.96 23.77 19.89
N LEU A 199 22.52 23.18 21.00
CA LEU A 199 23.10 21.94 21.52
C LEU A 199 22.99 20.80 20.49
N PHE A 200 21.77 20.50 20.02
CA PHE A 200 21.56 19.41 19.07
C PHE A 200 22.22 19.67 17.71
N HIS A 201 22.22 20.93 17.26
CA HIS A 201 22.96 21.33 16.07
C HIS A 201 24.46 21.04 16.19
N SER A 202 25.09 21.41 17.31
CA SER A 202 26.52 21.15 17.57
C SER A 202 26.84 19.65 17.63
N LEU A 203 25.98 18.85 18.28
CA LEU A 203 26.13 17.40 18.34
C LEU A 203 26.02 16.76 16.94
N GLN A 204 25.05 17.19 16.14
CA GLN A 204 24.87 16.71 14.77
C GLN A 204 26.07 17.06 13.89
N GLN A 205 26.54 18.32 13.93
CA GLN A 205 27.70 18.77 13.17
C GLN A 205 28.94 17.95 13.53
N SER A 206 29.18 17.73 14.83
CA SER A 206 30.30 16.92 15.32
C SER A 206 30.23 15.48 14.80
N ALA A 207 29.04 14.87 14.79
CA ALA A 207 28.82 13.53 14.27
C ALA A 207 29.07 13.44 12.75
N ILE A 208 28.61 14.44 11.98
CA ILE A 208 28.83 14.50 10.53
C ILE A 208 30.32 14.67 10.21
N GLN A 209 31.02 15.61 10.88
CA GLN A 209 32.45 15.82 10.70
C GLN A 209 33.27 14.56 11.03
N ARG A 210 32.92 13.88 12.12
CA ARG A 210 33.51 12.59 12.48
C ARG A 210 33.29 11.54 11.38
N ASN A 211 32.07 11.39 10.87
CA ASN A 211 31.78 10.43 9.80
C ASN A 211 32.61 10.72 8.54
N LEU A 212 32.76 11.99 8.16
CA LEU A 212 33.58 12.41 7.02
C LEU A 212 35.07 12.12 7.21
N SER A 213 35.60 12.31 8.43
CA SER A 213 36.99 11.96 8.74
C SER A 213 37.23 10.45 8.63
N LEU A 214 36.35 9.64 9.23
CA LEU A 214 36.45 8.17 9.24
C LEU A 214 36.34 7.58 7.83
N PHE A 215 35.53 8.19 6.96
CA PHE A 215 35.39 7.76 5.57
C PHE A 215 36.69 7.85 4.77
N LYS A 216 37.57 8.83 5.09
CA LYS A 216 38.82 9.07 4.35
C LYS A 216 39.99 8.22 4.86
N GLU A 217 39.99 7.83 6.13
CA GLU A 217 41.22 7.42 6.85
C GLU A 217 41.39 5.90 7.07
N ILE A 218 40.39 5.04 6.82
CA ILE A 218 40.41 3.66 7.35
C ILE A 218 40.21 2.58 6.26
N PRO A 219 41.15 1.61 6.12
CA PRO A 219 40.96 0.43 5.26
C PRO A 219 39.82 -0.48 5.75
N GLU A 220 38.95 -0.91 4.82
CA GLU A 220 37.67 -1.61 5.10
C GLU A 220 37.79 -2.83 6.04
N GLY A 221 38.86 -3.62 5.94
CA GLY A 221 39.01 -4.88 6.69
C GLY A 221 39.26 -4.74 8.20
N TYR A 222 39.86 -3.63 8.66
CA TYR A 222 40.21 -3.43 10.07
C TYR A 222 39.00 -2.91 10.90
N HIS A 223 38.05 -2.28 10.23
CA HIS A 223 36.88 -1.63 10.83
C HIS A 223 35.88 -2.64 11.43
N TYR A 224 35.54 -3.70 10.70
CA TYR A 224 34.46 -4.61 11.08
C TYR A 224 34.77 -5.45 12.33
N LYS A 225 36.01 -5.92 12.51
CA LYS A 225 36.38 -6.71 13.70
C LYS A 225 36.28 -5.89 14.99
N ARG A 226 36.83 -4.67 14.99
CA ARG A 226 36.78 -3.79 16.17
C ARG A 226 35.36 -3.33 16.48
N LEU A 227 34.57 -2.98 15.46
CA LEU A 227 33.17 -2.61 15.66
C LEU A 227 32.31 -3.75 16.20
N ASN A 228 32.51 -4.98 15.73
CA ASN A 228 31.80 -6.14 16.27
C ASN A 228 32.09 -6.34 17.76
N VAL A 229 33.36 -6.21 18.19
CA VAL A 229 33.71 -6.29 19.61
C VAL A 229 33.05 -5.18 20.42
N LEU A 230 33.04 -3.94 19.93
CA LEU A 230 32.38 -2.81 20.59
C LEU A 230 30.86 -3.02 20.67
N ARG A 231 30.23 -3.44 19.57
CA ARG A 231 28.80 -3.79 19.52
C ARG A 231 28.46 -4.82 20.59
N ASP A 232 29.24 -5.90 20.69
CA ASP A 232 28.97 -6.98 21.63
C ASP A 232 29.18 -6.53 23.08
N ARG A 233 30.14 -5.62 23.35
CA ARG A 233 30.31 -5.00 24.67
C ARG A 233 29.14 -4.08 25.02
N CYS A 234 28.76 -3.17 24.12
CA CYS A 234 27.60 -2.30 24.32
C CYS A 234 26.33 -3.11 24.56
N PHE A 235 26.13 -4.21 23.83
CA PHE A 235 25.00 -5.11 24.04
C PHE A 235 25.01 -5.71 25.45
N ARG A 236 26.14 -6.26 25.91
CA ARG A 236 26.24 -6.84 27.26
C ARG A 236 26.03 -5.79 28.36
N ASP A 237 26.64 -4.61 28.21
CA ASP A 237 26.48 -3.51 29.16
C ASP A 237 25.02 -3.05 29.23
N TYR A 238 24.36 -2.89 28.07
CA TYR A 238 22.95 -2.53 27.99
C TYR A 238 22.05 -3.57 28.67
N MET A 239 22.25 -4.86 28.37
CA MET A 239 21.47 -5.96 28.98
C MET A 239 21.66 -6.00 30.49
N SER A 240 22.90 -5.81 30.97
CA SER A 240 23.21 -5.80 32.41
C SER A 240 22.64 -4.57 33.12
N HIS A 241 22.83 -3.38 32.54
CA HIS A 241 22.43 -2.11 33.15
C HIS A 241 20.91 -2.02 33.30
N TYR A 242 20.17 -2.39 32.25
CA TYR A 242 18.71 -2.35 32.24
C TYR A 242 18.06 -3.66 32.70
N LYS A 243 18.85 -4.64 33.15
CA LYS A 243 18.39 -5.96 33.62
C LYS A 243 17.43 -6.64 32.64
N ILE A 244 17.75 -6.57 31.36
CA ILE A 244 16.92 -7.12 30.29
C ILE A 244 17.08 -8.65 30.30
N SER A 245 15.96 -9.36 30.32
CA SER A 245 15.92 -10.82 30.27
C SER A 245 15.15 -11.29 29.03
N PRO A 246 15.45 -12.50 28.51
CA PRO A 246 14.66 -13.09 27.44
C PRO A 246 13.19 -13.22 27.84
N LEU A 247 12.29 -12.92 26.91
CA LEU A 247 10.86 -13.16 27.10
C LEU A 247 10.57 -14.65 27.25
N GLN A 248 9.58 -15.00 28.06
CA GLN A 248 9.08 -16.38 28.13
C GLN A 248 8.52 -16.83 26.77
N ASN A 249 8.58 -18.13 26.49
CA ASN A 249 8.02 -18.69 25.26
C ASN A 249 6.51 -18.39 25.18
N GLY A 250 6.07 -17.84 24.04
CA GLY A 250 4.69 -17.42 23.83
C GLY A 250 4.39 -15.97 24.26
N SER A 251 5.32 -15.28 24.92
CA SER A 251 5.18 -13.86 25.28
C SER A 251 5.65 -12.90 24.18
N THR A 252 6.02 -13.41 23.00
CA THR A 252 6.43 -12.60 21.86
C THR A 252 5.22 -12.04 21.12
N VAL A 253 5.24 -10.75 20.80
CA VAL A 253 4.21 -10.10 19.99
C VAL A 253 4.16 -10.68 18.56
N VAL A 254 5.30 -11.11 18.02
CA VAL A 254 5.42 -11.77 16.72
C VAL A 254 6.12 -13.11 16.90
N ASN A 255 5.39 -14.20 16.64
CA ASN A 255 5.89 -15.55 16.89
C ASN A 255 6.96 -15.99 15.87
N ALA A 256 7.80 -16.96 16.25
CA ALA A 256 8.88 -17.45 15.39
C ALA A 256 8.36 -18.11 14.09
N HIS A 257 7.21 -18.79 14.15
CA HIS A 257 6.56 -19.37 12.98
C HIS A 257 6.16 -18.29 11.96
N ASP A 258 5.55 -17.21 12.44
CA ASP A 258 5.21 -16.04 11.63
C ASP A 258 6.46 -15.45 10.99
N LYS A 259 7.55 -15.25 11.75
CA LYS A 259 8.83 -14.78 11.19
C LYS A 259 9.39 -15.67 10.08
N TYR A 260 9.27 -17.00 10.20
CA TYR A 260 9.79 -17.96 9.21
C TYR A 260 8.92 -18.02 7.95
N VAL A 261 7.61 -18.18 8.10
CA VAL A 261 6.66 -18.20 6.97
C VAL A 261 6.73 -16.88 6.20
N TYR A 262 6.77 -15.75 6.91
CA TYR A 262 6.85 -14.44 6.27
C TYR A 262 8.25 -14.12 5.72
N GLY A 263 9.31 -14.67 6.31
CA GLY A 263 10.68 -14.49 5.83
C GLY A 263 10.94 -15.13 4.45
N LYS A 264 10.36 -16.30 4.16
CA LYS A 264 10.51 -16.97 2.85
C LYS A 264 9.62 -16.37 1.77
N THR A 265 8.40 -15.95 2.09
CA THR A 265 7.44 -15.43 1.09
C THR A 265 7.68 -13.96 0.73
N PHE A 266 8.35 -13.16 1.59
CA PHE A 266 8.44 -11.70 1.42
C PHE A 266 9.87 -11.12 1.46
N GLN A 267 10.93 -11.95 1.43
CA GLN A 267 12.31 -11.44 1.24
C GLN A 267 12.46 -10.60 -0.04
N SER A 268 11.58 -10.77 -1.03
CA SER A 268 11.49 -10.02 -2.29
C SER A 268 10.55 -8.80 -2.28
N ILE A 269 9.76 -8.57 -1.21
CA ILE A 269 8.66 -7.58 -1.18
C ILE A 269 8.91 -6.50 -0.12
N ASN A 270 10.07 -6.54 0.54
CA ASN A 270 10.63 -5.36 1.19
C ASN A 270 11.13 -4.40 0.11
N PHE A 271 10.19 -3.81 -0.63
CA PHE A 271 10.40 -2.62 -1.43
C PHE A 271 10.63 -1.46 -0.47
N GLN A 272 11.76 -1.47 0.23
CA GLN A 272 12.32 -0.23 0.73
C GLN A 272 12.56 0.60 -0.52
N TYR A 273 11.82 1.69 -0.66
CA TYR A 273 12.04 2.68 -1.68
C TYR A 273 13.46 3.23 -1.47
N LYS A 274 14.44 2.59 -2.13
CA LYS A 274 15.82 2.98 -2.07
C LYS A 274 16.02 3.99 -3.18
N HIS A 275 16.22 5.22 -2.76
CA HIS A 275 16.72 6.28 -3.61
C HIS A 275 18.07 5.85 -4.18
N GLU A 276 18.14 5.73 -5.51
CA GLU A 276 19.36 5.42 -6.24
C GLU A 276 20.08 6.73 -6.61
N GLY A 277 21.41 6.69 -6.64
CA GLY A 277 22.23 7.86 -6.98
C GLY A 277 22.41 8.88 -5.86
N SER A 278 23.27 9.85 -6.12
CA SER A 278 23.53 10.98 -5.21
C SER A 278 22.34 11.94 -5.14
N PHE A 279 22.29 12.81 -4.12
CA PHE A 279 21.24 13.84 -4.02
C PHE A 279 21.25 14.77 -5.24
N ALA A 280 22.44 15.16 -5.71
CA ALA A 280 22.60 15.99 -6.90
C ALA A 280 22.05 15.29 -8.15
N GLU A 281 22.41 14.03 -8.37
CA GLU A 281 21.87 13.24 -9.50
C GLU A 281 20.35 13.13 -9.46
N ARG A 282 19.76 12.93 -8.27
CA ARG A 282 18.30 12.90 -8.13
C ARG A 282 17.67 14.25 -8.45
N MET A 283 18.28 15.34 -8.02
CA MET A 283 17.80 16.69 -8.33
C MET A 283 17.88 17.02 -9.81
N ASP A 284 18.99 16.67 -10.46
CA ASP A 284 19.14 16.83 -11.90
C ASP A 284 18.06 16.05 -12.63
N ASN A 285 17.83 14.79 -12.25
CA ASN A 285 16.75 13.96 -12.79
C ASN A 285 15.35 14.53 -12.54
N LEU A 286 15.10 15.13 -11.37
CA LEU A 286 13.82 15.77 -11.05
C LEU A 286 13.55 17.03 -11.86
N ASN A 287 14.60 17.75 -12.29
CA ASN A 287 14.44 18.93 -13.13
C ASN A 287 14.25 18.61 -14.61
N LEU A 288 14.48 17.36 -15.03
CA LEU A 288 14.23 16.93 -16.40
C LEU A 288 12.73 16.88 -16.71
N SER A 289 12.40 17.26 -17.96
CA SER A 289 11.08 17.01 -18.53
C SER A 289 10.79 15.50 -18.56
N TRP A 290 9.51 15.11 -18.57
CA TRP A 290 9.13 13.70 -18.71
C TRP A 290 9.83 13.03 -19.90
N ARG A 291 9.86 13.70 -21.06
CA ARG A 291 10.53 13.21 -22.28
C ARG A 291 12.02 12.99 -22.10
N ASP A 292 12.72 13.84 -21.34
CA ASP A 292 14.14 13.65 -21.09
C ASP A 292 14.42 12.57 -20.05
N ARG A 293 13.53 12.41 -19.06
CA ARG A 293 13.59 11.28 -18.12
C ARG A 293 13.41 9.95 -18.83
N LEU A 294 12.51 9.87 -19.83
CA LEU A 294 12.30 8.65 -20.64
C LEU A 294 13.59 8.17 -21.31
N LYS A 295 14.46 9.09 -21.76
CA LYS A 295 15.74 8.75 -22.39
C LYS A 295 16.69 8.04 -21.41
N LEU A 296 16.64 8.39 -20.13
CA LEU A 296 17.44 7.79 -19.07
C LEU A 296 16.93 6.42 -18.61
N ILE A 297 15.67 6.08 -18.92
CA ILE A 297 15.09 4.80 -18.51
C ILE A 297 15.67 3.68 -19.38
N ASP A 298 16.32 2.73 -18.73
CA ASP A 298 16.73 1.46 -19.33
C ASP A 298 15.51 0.55 -19.50
N VAL A 299 14.94 0.55 -20.71
CA VAL A 299 13.73 -0.22 -21.07
C VAL A 299 13.95 -1.72 -20.94
N SER A 300 15.20 -2.20 -21.06
CA SER A 300 15.52 -3.63 -20.97
C SER A 300 15.18 -4.24 -19.61
N LYS A 301 15.20 -3.43 -18.54
CA LYS A 301 14.81 -3.84 -17.17
C LYS A 301 13.34 -4.20 -17.04
N TYR A 302 12.51 -3.73 -17.96
CA TYR A 302 11.05 -3.91 -17.95
C TYR A 302 10.58 -4.92 -18.98
N LYS A 303 11.49 -5.64 -19.64
CA LYS A 303 11.11 -6.69 -20.59
C LYS A 303 10.22 -7.74 -19.89
N PRO A 304 9.03 -8.06 -20.43
CA PRO A 304 8.16 -9.08 -19.84
C PRO A 304 8.83 -10.45 -19.92
N THR A 305 8.41 -11.35 -19.03
CA THR A 305 8.80 -12.76 -19.09
C THR A 305 8.16 -13.43 -20.31
N ASN A 306 8.82 -14.45 -20.86
CA ASN A 306 8.24 -15.27 -21.93
C ASN A 306 7.09 -16.18 -21.44
N ASP A 307 6.75 -16.11 -20.15
CA ASP A 307 5.64 -16.85 -19.56
C ASP A 307 4.31 -16.28 -20.08
N TYR A 308 3.66 -17.04 -20.96
CA TYR A 308 2.36 -16.68 -21.54
C TYR A 308 1.19 -16.95 -20.59
N ALA A 309 1.40 -17.73 -19.52
CA ALA A 309 0.37 -18.13 -18.60
C ALA A 309 0.94 -18.36 -17.18
N PHE A 310 0.21 -17.88 -16.18
CA PHE A 310 0.48 -18.09 -14.76
C PHE A 310 -0.58 -19.04 -14.22
N VAL A 311 -0.16 -20.28 -13.93
CA VAL A 311 -1.09 -21.38 -13.65
C VAL A 311 -0.94 -21.83 -12.22
N MET A 312 -2.04 -21.85 -11.47
CA MET A 312 -2.07 -22.30 -10.08
C MET A 312 -2.79 -23.64 -10.02
N LYS A 313 -2.14 -24.66 -9.47
CA LYS A 313 -2.63 -26.06 -9.48
C LYS A 313 -2.44 -26.68 -8.11
N ASP A 314 -3.25 -26.27 -7.13
CA ASP A 314 -3.17 -26.90 -5.82
C ASP A 314 -4.46 -27.65 -5.44
N ALA A 315 -4.45 -28.97 -5.70
CA ALA A 315 -5.50 -29.89 -5.23
C ALA A 315 -5.48 -30.10 -3.70
N SER A 316 -4.40 -29.71 -3.02
CA SER A 316 -4.25 -29.79 -1.56
C SER A 316 -4.66 -28.49 -0.83
N ARG A 317 -5.06 -27.46 -1.59
CA ARG A 317 -5.50 -26.18 -1.08
C ARG A 317 -6.72 -26.32 -0.17
N LYS A 318 -6.64 -25.77 1.03
CA LYS A 318 -7.78 -25.68 1.95
C LYS A 318 -8.72 -24.58 1.47
N ARG A 319 -9.94 -24.98 1.06
CA ARG A 319 -11.03 -24.05 0.72
C ARG A 319 -11.32 -23.08 1.87
N LEU A 320 -11.76 -21.88 1.52
CA LEU A 320 -12.10 -20.81 2.44
C LEU A 320 -13.26 -21.22 3.34
N ALA A 321 -13.02 -21.26 4.65
CA ALA A 321 -14.07 -21.48 5.63
C ALA A 321 -15.04 -20.29 5.71
N LYS A 322 -16.33 -20.54 5.91
CA LYS A 322 -17.38 -19.50 6.05
C LYS A 322 -17.02 -18.39 7.05
N ASN A 323 -16.44 -18.74 8.20
CA ASN A 323 -16.12 -17.79 9.28
C ASN A 323 -15.00 -16.80 8.91
N ASN A 324 -14.33 -17.01 7.79
CA ASN A 324 -13.23 -16.19 7.30
C ASN A 324 -13.68 -15.05 6.37
N LEU A 325 -14.96 -15.03 5.97
CA LEU A 325 -15.49 -14.04 5.02
C LEU A 325 -16.09 -12.84 5.77
N LYS A 326 -15.38 -11.72 5.69
CA LYS A 326 -15.82 -10.39 6.12
C LYS A 326 -15.29 -9.37 5.13
N PHE A 327 -16.11 -8.40 4.77
CA PHE A 327 -15.68 -7.29 3.93
C PHE A 327 -15.39 -6.04 4.75
N LEU A 328 -14.46 -5.23 4.26
CA LEU A 328 -14.10 -3.93 4.81
C LEU A 328 -14.53 -2.83 3.84
N SER A 329 -15.26 -1.84 4.34
CA SER A 329 -15.60 -0.63 3.58
C SER A 329 -14.77 0.55 4.07
N GLY A 330 -14.46 1.47 3.16
CA GLY A 330 -13.62 2.62 3.42
C GLY A 330 -13.68 3.68 2.32
N LYS A 331 -12.70 4.58 2.30
CA LYS A 331 -12.57 5.66 1.32
C LYS A 331 -12.40 5.09 -0.09
N PRO A 332 -13.18 5.52 -1.10
CA PRO A 332 -13.04 5.03 -2.46
C PRO A 332 -11.67 5.31 -3.07
N LEU A 333 -11.19 4.38 -3.91
CA LEU A 333 -9.94 4.54 -4.66
C LEU A 333 -10.19 5.43 -5.88
N SER A 334 -9.34 6.44 -6.08
CA SER A 334 -9.31 7.24 -7.31
C SER A 334 -8.16 6.84 -8.25
N VAL A 335 -7.05 6.37 -7.68
CA VAL A 335 -5.83 5.93 -8.36
C VAL A 335 -5.17 4.84 -7.52
N ILE A 336 -4.60 3.82 -8.18
CA ILE A 336 -3.75 2.81 -7.55
C ILE A 336 -2.32 3.35 -7.48
N ARG A 337 -1.87 3.73 -6.28
CA ARG A 337 -0.52 4.27 -6.03
C ARG A 337 0.42 3.24 -5.44
N ASN A 338 -0.12 2.22 -4.78
CA ASN A 338 0.63 1.06 -4.30
C ASN A 338 -0.24 -0.19 -4.39
N SER A 339 0.39 -1.36 -4.31
CA SER A 339 -0.29 -2.63 -4.11
C SER A 339 0.66 -3.62 -3.45
N ARG A 340 0.12 -4.50 -2.60
CA ARG A 340 0.88 -5.66 -2.09
C ARG A 340 0.99 -6.79 -3.11
N LEU A 341 0.29 -6.68 -4.24
CA LEU A 341 0.18 -7.66 -5.30
C LEU A 341 1.04 -7.30 -6.52
N CYS A 342 1.90 -6.30 -6.42
CA CYS A 342 2.82 -5.91 -7.48
C CYS A 342 4.00 -5.08 -6.92
N ASN A 343 5.12 -5.05 -7.64
CA ASN A 343 6.24 -4.18 -7.36
C ASN A 343 5.83 -2.69 -7.47
N PRO A 344 5.97 -1.90 -6.39
CA PRO A 344 5.57 -0.49 -6.41
C PRO A 344 6.34 0.38 -7.41
N LYS A 345 7.59 0.04 -7.78
CA LYS A 345 8.33 0.77 -8.82
C LYS A 345 7.64 0.66 -10.18
N LEU A 346 6.98 -0.48 -10.47
CA LEU A 346 6.20 -0.65 -11.70
C LEU A 346 4.93 0.20 -11.66
N ILE A 347 4.25 0.27 -10.51
CA ILE A 347 3.05 1.10 -10.34
C ILE A 347 3.39 2.59 -10.47
N GLU A 348 4.49 3.04 -9.87
CA GLU A 348 4.96 4.41 -9.99
C GLU A 348 5.27 4.78 -11.45
N LEU A 349 6.02 3.91 -12.15
CA LEU A 349 6.34 4.13 -13.56
C LEU A 349 5.09 4.12 -14.43
N LEU A 350 4.14 3.21 -14.17
CA LEU A 350 2.84 3.19 -14.84
C LEU A 350 2.13 4.54 -14.65
N ASN A 351 1.95 5.00 -13.41
CA ASN A 351 1.29 6.28 -13.14
C ASN A 351 2.02 7.44 -13.82
N GLY A 352 3.36 7.45 -13.83
CA GLY A 352 4.16 8.45 -14.55
C GLY A 352 3.88 8.47 -16.05
N ILE A 353 3.75 7.30 -16.69
CA ILE A 353 3.36 7.19 -18.11
C ILE A 353 1.93 7.73 -18.31
N LEU A 354 0.99 7.33 -17.47
CA LEU A 354 -0.42 7.72 -17.61
C LEU A 354 -0.67 9.21 -17.39
N ASP A 355 0.10 9.84 -16.51
CA ASP A 355 -0.04 11.26 -16.20
C ASP A 355 0.59 12.18 -17.27
N ASN A 356 1.52 11.67 -18.09
CA ASN A 356 2.34 12.50 -19.00
C ASN A 356 2.25 12.16 -20.49
N CYS A 357 1.72 10.99 -20.87
CA CYS A 357 1.57 10.62 -22.27
C CYS A 357 0.18 10.99 -22.79
N ASP A 358 0.10 11.57 -24.00
CA ASP A 358 -1.17 11.73 -24.71
C ASP A 358 -1.65 10.36 -25.19
N LEU A 359 -2.61 9.81 -24.45
CA LEU A 359 -3.18 8.49 -24.69
C LEU A 359 -4.32 8.51 -25.72
N THR A 360 -4.62 9.68 -26.30
CA THR A 360 -5.75 9.90 -27.22
C THR A 360 -5.43 9.54 -28.68
N ASN A 361 -4.14 9.42 -29.05
CA ASN A 361 -3.71 9.13 -30.43
C ASN A 361 -3.54 7.65 -30.76
N THR A 362 -3.98 6.72 -29.88
CA THR A 362 -3.79 5.28 -30.07
C THR A 362 -5.08 4.47 -30.24
N ASN A 363 -6.27 5.10 -30.25
CA ASN A 363 -7.51 4.35 -30.03
C ASN A 363 -7.89 3.34 -31.13
N ASP A 364 -7.69 3.64 -32.43
CA ASP A 364 -8.23 2.76 -33.48
C ASP A 364 -7.33 1.57 -33.83
N ASP A 365 -6.01 1.76 -33.93
CA ASP A 365 -5.08 0.66 -34.25
C ASP A 365 -4.85 -0.27 -33.06
N PHE A 366 -4.87 0.27 -31.83
CA PHE A 366 -4.56 -0.47 -30.62
C PHE A 366 -5.70 -1.39 -30.20
N ASP A 367 -6.95 -0.95 -30.31
CA ASP A 367 -8.09 -1.83 -30.03
C ASP A 367 -8.17 -2.99 -31.02
N GLN A 368 -7.76 -2.80 -32.28
CA GLN A 368 -7.64 -3.90 -33.24
C GLN A 368 -6.51 -4.87 -32.89
N GLU A 369 -5.35 -4.38 -32.46
CA GLU A 369 -4.25 -5.22 -31.96
C GLU A 369 -4.67 -6.00 -30.70
N VAL A 370 -5.39 -5.37 -29.76
CA VAL A 370 -5.95 -6.04 -28.57
C VAL A 370 -6.89 -7.17 -28.96
N ILE A 371 -7.81 -6.91 -29.89
CA ILE A 371 -8.76 -7.92 -30.38
C ILE A 371 -8.00 -9.06 -31.08
N ALA A 372 -6.97 -8.75 -31.88
CA ALA A 372 -6.14 -9.74 -32.55
C ALA A 372 -5.34 -10.60 -31.55
N ASP A 373 -4.79 -9.99 -30.50
CA ASP A 373 -4.06 -10.67 -29.42
C ASP A 373 -4.97 -11.57 -28.59
N LEU A 374 -6.14 -11.07 -28.21
CA LEU A 374 -7.16 -11.84 -27.51
C LEU A 374 -7.63 -13.01 -28.37
N SER A 375 -7.88 -12.77 -29.66
CA SER A 375 -8.26 -13.80 -30.62
C SER A 375 -7.15 -14.85 -30.78
N THR A 376 -5.89 -14.43 -30.88
CA THR A 376 -4.73 -15.32 -30.97
C THR A 376 -4.57 -16.15 -29.70
N THR A 377 -4.73 -15.51 -28.53
CA THR A 377 -4.70 -16.18 -27.23
C THR A 377 -5.81 -17.23 -27.20
N MET A 378 -7.05 -16.85 -27.50
CA MET A 378 -8.20 -17.78 -27.56
C MET A 378 -7.96 -18.93 -28.54
N GLN A 379 -7.47 -18.67 -29.75
CA GLN A 379 -7.11 -19.71 -30.73
C GLN A 379 -6.03 -20.67 -30.21
N ARG A 380 -5.09 -20.21 -29.38
CA ARG A 380 -4.11 -21.08 -28.73
C ARG A 380 -4.70 -21.90 -27.59
N LEU A 381 -5.70 -21.38 -26.88
CA LEU A 381 -6.33 -22.09 -25.76
C LEU A 381 -7.24 -23.22 -26.26
N PHE A 382 -7.85 -23.06 -27.44
CA PHE A 382 -8.89 -23.95 -27.97
C PHE A 382 -8.44 -24.67 -29.23
N THR A 383 -8.59 -26.00 -29.28
CA THR A 383 -8.32 -26.76 -30.50
C THR A 383 -9.52 -27.53 -30.97
N GLY A 384 -10.40 -26.83 -31.66
CA GLY A 384 -11.55 -27.41 -32.35
C GLY A 384 -12.13 -26.39 -33.32
N HIS A 385 -12.95 -26.84 -34.27
CA HIS A 385 -13.74 -25.94 -35.11
C HIS A 385 -14.72 -25.16 -34.21
N CYS A 386 -14.28 -24.00 -33.74
CA CYS A 386 -15.12 -22.99 -33.14
C CYS A 386 -15.89 -22.33 -34.30
N SER A 387 -16.99 -22.96 -34.74
CA SER A 387 -17.79 -22.49 -35.88
C SER A 387 -18.45 -21.12 -35.64
N SER A 388 -18.30 -20.53 -34.45
CA SER A 388 -18.73 -19.16 -34.14
C SER A 388 -18.07 -18.62 -32.86
N ILE A 389 -16.84 -18.07 -32.98
CA ILE A 389 -16.40 -17.08 -31.99
C ILE A 389 -16.97 -15.74 -32.46
N CYS A 390 -18.20 -15.42 -32.02
CA CYS A 390 -18.74 -14.08 -32.20
C CYS A 390 -18.03 -13.14 -31.22
N CYS A 391 -16.90 -12.59 -31.65
CA CYS A 391 -16.44 -11.30 -31.14
C CYS A 391 -17.14 -10.24 -31.99
N LEU A 392 -18.27 -9.72 -31.51
CA LEU A 392 -18.88 -8.55 -32.10
C LEU A 392 -18.96 -7.48 -31.02
N ALA A 393 -18.15 -6.45 -31.23
CA ALA A 393 -18.38 -5.15 -30.64
C ALA A 393 -19.78 -4.72 -31.06
N GLU A 394 -20.69 -4.73 -30.10
CA GLU A 394 -21.72 -3.72 -29.81
C GLU A 394 -22.63 -4.31 -28.72
N ASP A 395 -22.25 -3.94 -27.49
CA ASP A 395 -22.90 -4.03 -26.18
C ASP A 395 -24.09 -5.01 -25.99
N PHE A 396 -24.07 -5.76 -24.89
CA PHE A 396 -25.20 -6.58 -24.42
C PHE A 396 -25.53 -7.82 -25.27
N ASP A 397 -24.79 -8.91 -25.05
CA ASP A 397 -25.43 -10.23 -25.08
C ASP A 397 -24.95 -11.06 -23.89
N PHE A 398 -25.88 -11.26 -22.94
CA PHE A 398 -25.55 -11.34 -21.51
C PHE A 398 -24.62 -12.51 -21.17
N PHE A 399 -24.55 -13.59 -21.96
CA PHE A 399 -23.51 -14.62 -21.87
C PHE A 399 -23.43 -15.41 -23.19
N SER A 400 -22.39 -15.19 -24.01
CA SER A 400 -22.10 -16.11 -25.11
C SER A 400 -21.57 -17.42 -24.53
N LYS A 401 -22.30 -18.51 -24.75
CA LYS A 401 -21.89 -19.86 -24.35
C LYS A 401 -21.19 -20.51 -25.53
N LEU A 402 -19.94 -20.92 -25.34
CA LEU A 402 -19.24 -21.77 -26.29
C LEU A 402 -19.22 -23.21 -25.78
N GLN A 403 -19.65 -24.14 -26.63
CA GLN A 403 -19.43 -25.58 -26.42
C GLN A 403 -18.01 -25.88 -26.90
N ILE A 404 -17.12 -26.25 -25.99
CA ILE A 404 -15.70 -26.46 -26.29
C ILE A 404 -15.35 -27.88 -25.90
N GLN A 405 -14.79 -28.64 -26.84
CA GLN A 405 -14.45 -30.05 -26.63
C GLN A 405 -13.03 -30.21 -26.07
N ASP A 406 -12.08 -29.31 -26.39
CA ASP A 406 -10.66 -29.48 -26.02
C ASP A 406 -9.98 -28.16 -25.61
N LEU A 407 -9.66 -28.02 -24.31
CA LEU A 407 -8.89 -26.91 -23.73
C LEU A 407 -7.42 -27.33 -23.52
N LYS A 408 -6.49 -26.81 -24.33
CA LYS A 408 -5.09 -27.28 -24.39
C LYS A 408 -4.21 -26.88 -23.20
N ILE A 409 -4.58 -25.86 -22.44
CA ILE A 409 -3.71 -25.23 -21.42
C ILE A 409 -3.26 -26.20 -20.32
N PHE A 410 -4.02 -27.27 -20.07
CA PHE A 410 -3.76 -28.17 -18.95
C PHE A 410 -3.17 -29.53 -19.31
N GLY A 411 -2.85 -29.78 -20.58
CA GLY A 411 -1.99 -30.90 -20.98
C GLY A 411 -2.56 -32.30 -20.77
N ARG A 412 -3.88 -32.50 -20.86
CA ARG A 412 -4.48 -33.84 -21.01
C ARG A 412 -5.48 -33.87 -22.15
N GLU A 413 -5.23 -34.74 -23.13
CA GLU A 413 -6.31 -35.40 -23.84
C GLU A 413 -7.05 -36.25 -22.80
N GLU A 414 -8.26 -35.85 -22.39
CA GLU A 414 -9.10 -36.69 -21.53
C GLU A 414 -10.05 -37.50 -22.42
N GLU A 415 -9.84 -38.82 -22.41
CA GLU A 415 -10.72 -39.80 -23.02
C GLU A 415 -12.14 -39.71 -22.44
N ASN A 416 -13.14 -39.60 -23.32
CA ASN A 416 -14.54 -39.98 -23.13
C ASN A 416 -15.22 -39.54 -21.83
N LYS A 417 -15.42 -38.22 -21.65
CA LYS A 417 -16.50 -37.71 -20.77
C LYS A 417 -17.77 -37.49 -21.60
N SER A 418 -18.86 -38.14 -21.19
CA SER A 418 -20.19 -38.10 -21.84
C SER A 418 -20.97 -36.78 -21.64
N HIS A 419 -20.37 -35.78 -20.98
CA HIS A 419 -21.00 -34.50 -20.68
C HIS A 419 -20.38 -33.39 -21.54
N GLN A 420 -21.24 -32.62 -22.24
CA GLN A 420 -20.82 -31.41 -22.97
C GLN A 420 -20.30 -30.37 -21.97
N GLN A 421 -18.98 -30.21 -21.91
CA GLN A 421 -18.33 -29.18 -21.11
C GLN A 421 -18.61 -27.80 -21.73
N LEU A 422 -19.16 -26.87 -20.94
CA LEU A 422 -19.43 -25.50 -21.40
C LEU A 422 -18.33 -24.56 -20.94
N THR A 423 -17.96 -23.61 -21.80
CA THR A 423 -17.13 -22.47 -21.40
C THR A 423 -17.98 -21.20 -21.46
N LEU A 424 -18.18 -20.60 -20.30
CA LEU A 424 -18.86 -19.32 -20.15
C LEU A 424 -17.86 -18.18 -20.36
N ILE A 425 -18.09 -17.31 -21.34
CA ILE A 425 -17.22 -16.15 -21.55
C ILE A 425 -17.85 -14.92 -20.90
N VAL A 426 -17.05 -14.20 -20.13
CA VAL A 426 -17.47 -13.03 -19.38
C VAL A 426 -16.50 -11.88 -19.64
N ASN A 427 -16.98 -10.84 -20.32
CA ASN A 427 -16.23 -9.61 -20.51
C ASN A 427 -16.55 -8.61 -19.39
N VAL A 428 -15.53 -8.12 -18.68
CA VAL A 428 -15.63 -7.14 -17.60
C VAL A 428 -14.81 -5.89 -17.89
N THR A 429 -14.76 -5.50 -19.16
CA THR A 429 -14.15 -4.23 -19.58
C THR A 429 -15.21 -3.34 -20.19
N SER A 430 -15.33 -2.12 -19.71
CA SER A 430 -16.11 -1.07 -20.38
C SER A 430 -15.32 -0.46 -21.56
N PRO A 431 -16.00 0.14 -22.56
CA PRO A 431 -15.33 0.85 -23.67
C PRO A 431 -14.47 2.03 -23.19
N THR A 432 -14.83 2.63 -22.05
CA THR A 432 -14.11 3.75 -21.42
C THR A 432 -12.95 3.27 -20.53
N THR A 433 -12.05 2.47 -21.07
CA THR A 433 -10.79 2.11 -20.41
C THR A 433 -9.75 3.21 -20.57
N LEU A 434 -9.84 4.27 -19.77
CA LEU A 434 -8.65 5.07 -19.41
C LEU A 434 -7.58 4.09 -18.92
N LEU A 435 -6.41 4.10 -19.57
CA LEU A 435 -5.33 3.10 -19.61
C LEU A 435 -4.65 2.76 -18.26
N GLY A 436 -5.42 2.65 -17.17
CA GLY A 436 -4.98 2.34 -15.81
C GLY A 436 -6.04 2.49 -14.72
N LYS A 437 -7.24 2.98 -15.05
CA LYS A 437 -8.34 3.13 -14.07
C LYS A 437 -9.44 2.08 -14.23
N GLY A 438 -9.37 1.23 -15.26
CA GLY A 438 -10.38 0.20 -15.54
C GLY A 438 -10.69 -0.68 -14.34
N GLU A 439 -9.68 -1.13 -13.59
CA GLU A 439 -9.88 -1.97 -12.40
C GLU A 439 -10.76 -1.29 -11.32
N ILE A 440 -10.61 0.03 -11.13
CA ILE A 440 -11.42 0.80 -10.18
C ILE A 440 -12.84 1.01 -10.72
N LEU A 441 -12.97 1.40 -11.99
CA LEU A 441 -14.25 1.78 -12.60
C LEU A 441 -15.17 0.58 -12.84
N ASP A 442 -14.60 -0.54 -13.33
CA ASP A 442 -15.36 -1.75 -13.67
C ASP A 442 -15.49 -2.73 -12.49
N LYS A 443 -15.10 -2.31 -11.30
CA LYS A 443 -15.17 -3.10 -10.06
C LYS A 443 -16.55 -3.72 -9.83
N MET A 444 -17.61 -2.94 -10.08
CA MET A 444 -18.98 -3.42 -9.94
C MET A 444 -19.39 -4.39 -11.02
N LEU A 445 -18.95 -4.14 -12.24
CA LEU A 445 -19.14 -5.05 -13.34
C LEU A 445 -18.50 -6.41 -13.04
N LEU A 446 -17.30 -6.40 -12.43
CA LEU A 446 -16.58 -7.62 -12.04
C LEU A 446 -17.37 -8.43 -11.03
N LEU A 447 -17.79 -7.79 -9.94
CA LEU A 447 -18.54 -8.44 -8.88
C LEU A 447 -19.85 -9.05 -9.39
N THR A 448 -20.64 -8.27 -10.12
CA THR A 448 -21.95 -8.70 -10.62
C THR A 448 -21.84 -9.83 -11.61
N LYS A 449 -20.92 -9.73 -12.58
CA LYS A 449 -20.73 -10.76 -13.61
C LYS A 449 -20.14 -12.06 -13.04
N VAL A 450 -19.15 -12.00 -12.15
CA VAL A 450 -18.60 -13.19 -11.49
C VAL A 450 -19.65 -13.84 -10.59
N SER A 451 -20.38 -13.06 -9.79
CA SER A 451 -21.46 -13.59 -8.93
C SER A 451 -22.54 -14.31 -9.75
N PHE A 452 -22.95 -13.73 -10.88
CA PHE A 452 -23.92 -14.37 -11.76
C PHE A 452 -23.37 -15.64 -12.41
N ALA A 453 -22.14 -15.60 -12.93
CA ALA A 453 -21.49 -16.75 -13.55
C ALA A 453 -21.46 -17.97 -12.62
N LEU A 454 -21.02 -17.78 -11.37
CA LEU A 454 -20.96 -18.84 -10.35
C LEU A 454 -22.33 -19.44 -10.01
N GLN A 455 -23.43 -18.74 -10.26
CA GLN A 455 -24.79 -19.25 -10.05
C GLN A 455 -25.34 -20.03 -11.26
N LYS A 456 -24.71 -19.91 -12.44
CA LYS A 456 -25.17 -20.55 -13.68
C LYS A 456 -24.35 -21.75 -14.12
N LEU A 457 -23.09 -21.83 -13.69
CA LEU A 457 -22.18 -22.93 -14.03
C LEU A 457 -22.65 -24.25 -13.39
N LYS A 458 -22.46 -25.34 -14.14
CA LYS A 458 -22.65 -26.72 -13.71
C LYS A 458 -21.30 -27.37 -13.47
N ALA A 459 -21.31 -28.53 -12.80
CA ALA A 459 -20.09 -29.30 -12.58
C ALA A 459 -19.34 -29.53 -13.89
N ASP A 460 -18.01 -29.42 -13.83
CA ASP A 460 -17.05 -29.49 -14.93
C ASP A 460 -17.04 -28.31 -15.91
N ASP A 461 -17.97 -27.35 -15.82
CA ASP A 461 -17.96 -26.15 -16.68
C ASP A 461 -16.70 -25.28 -16.44
N ASN A 462 -16.34 -24.49 -17.44
CA ASN A 462 -15.25 -23.52 -17.40
C ASN A 462 -15.80 -22.08 -17.42
N LEU A 463 -15.06 -21.17 -16.81
CA LEU A 463 -15.29 -19.73 -16.87
C LEU A 463 -14.07 -19.04 -17.46
N LEU A 464 -14.27 -18.35 -18.59
CA LEU A 464 -13.28 -17.49 -19.20
C LEU A 464 -13.65 -16.03 -18.95
N LEU A 465 -12.78 -15.31 -18.25
CA LEU A 465 -13.00 -13.95 -17.80
C LEU A 465 -12.01 -13.02 -18.49
N LEU A 466 -12.51 -12.06 -19.27
CA LEU A 466 -11.73 -10.92 -19.78
C LEU A 466 -11.88 -9.78 -18.78
N THR A 467 -10.78 -9.34 -18.18
CA THR A 467 -10.81 -8.34 -17.10
C THR A 467 -9.53 -7.50 -17.07
N HIS A 468 -9.44 -6.56 -16.14
CA HIS A 468 -8.26 -5.72 -15.91
C HIS A 468 -7.23 -6.44 -15.04
N SER A 469 -6.25 -5.72 -14.51
CA SER A 469 -5.32 -6.21 -13.49
C SER A 469 -6.01 -6.66 -12.19
N PHE A 470 -5.25 -7.35 -11.33
CA PHE A 470 -5.66 -7.69 -9.95
C PHE A 470 -4.79 -6.96 -8.93
N LEU A 471 -4.65 -5.64 -9.06
CA LEU A 471 -3.79 -4.84 -8.18
C LEU A 471 -4.49 -4.48 -6.86
N THR A 472 -5.81 -4.52 -6.79
CA THR A 472 -6.58 -4.25 -5.58
C THR A 472 -6.86 -5.53 -4.81
N ARG A 473 -6.87 -5.45 -3.47
CA ARG A 473 -7.29 -6.55 -2.59
C ARG A 473 -8.74 -6.95 -2.79
N PHE A 474 -9.56 -6.04 -3.33
CA PHE A 474 -10.92 -6.37 -3.76
C PHE A 474 -10.92 -7.38 -4.92
N SER A 475 -10.27 -7.04 -6.04
CA SER A 475 -10.27 -7.86 -7.25
C SER A 475 -9.55 -9.20 -7.00
N ALA A 476 -8.43 -9.18 -6.29
CA ALA A 476 -7.71 -10.38 -5.88
C ALA A 476 -8.51 -11.26 -4.91
N GLY A 477 -9.23 -10.66 -3.95
CA GLY A 477 -10.13 -11.39 -3.06
C GLY A 477 -11.29 -12.04 -3.82
N LEU A 478 -11.81 -11.38 -4.85
CA LEU A 478 -12.88 -11.91 -5.70
C LEU A 478 -12.38 -13.06 -6.57
N LEU A 479 -11.17 -12.93 -7.11
CA LEU A 479 -10.52 -14.02 -7.84
C LEU A 479 -10.31 -15.25 -6.96
N LEU A 480 -9.89 -15.06 -5.70
CA LEU A 480 -9.72 -16.16 -4.75
C LEU A 480 -11.06 -16.84 -4.42
N LEU A 481 -12.13 -16.06 -4.21
CA LEU A 481 -13.47 -16.59 -3.97
C LEU A 481 -14.02 -17.35 -5.17
N ALA A 482 -13.77 -16.85 -6.39
CA ALA A 482 -14.12 -17.55 -7.60
C ALA A 482 -13.32 -18.86 -7.68
N TYR A 483 -12.00 -18.80 -7.49
CA TYR A 483 -11.12 -19.97 -7.53
C TYR A 483 -11.52 -21.08 -6.56
N ASP A 484 -12.05 -20.76 -5.37
CA ASP A 484 -12.63 -21.74 -4.43
C ASP A 484 -13.75 -22.63 -5.01
N CYS A 485 -14.38 -22.19 -6.11
CA CYS A 485 -15.43 -22.93 -6.80
C CYS A 485 -14.89 -23.84 -7.92
N PHE A 486 -13.62 -23.70 -8.30
CA PHE A 486 -12.98 -24.41 -9.41
C PHE A 486 -11.78 -25.24 -8.91
N GLN A 487 -11.25 -26.12 -9.76
CA GLN A 487 -10.02 -26.88 -9.43
C GLN A 487 -8.75 -26.16 -9.91
N LYS A 488 -8.84 -25.43 -11.01
CA LYS A 488 -7.68 -24.82 -11.68
C LYS A 488 -7.95 -23.38 -12.05
N ILE A 489 -6.90 -22.57 -12.03
CA ILE A 489 -6.89 -21.21 -12.55
C ILE A 489 -5.63 -20.99 -13.39
N ALA A 490 -5.80 -20.33 -14.52
CA ALA A 490 -4.71 -19.84 -15.37
C ALA A 490 -4.97 -18.38 -15.73
N ILE A 491 -3.96 -17.52 -15.55
CA ILE A 491 -4.01 -16.11 -15.89
C ILE A 491 -3.08 -15.85 -17.07
N PHE A 492 -3.58 -15.17 -18.09
CA PHE A 492 -2.86 -14.84 -19.31
C PHE A 492 -2.80 -13.31 -19.43
N PRO A 493 -1.69 -12.69 -19.01
CA PRO A 493 -1.41 -11.30 -19.35
C PRO A 493 -1.36 -11.19 -20.87
N THR A 494 -2.23 -10.37 -21.47
CA THR A 494 -2.25 -10.24 -22.93
C THR A 494 -0.93 -9.61 -23.38
N PRO A 495 -0.10 -10.35 -24.15
CA PRO A 495 1.33 -10.06 -24.18
C PRO A 495 1.75 -8.93 -25.13
N CYS A 496 0.93 -8.47 -26.09
CA CYS A 496 1.42 -7.55 -27.13
C CYS A 496 0.70 -6.19 -27.18
N ALA A 497 -0.57 -6.10 -26.82
CA ALA A 497 -1.36 -4.91 -27.15
C ALA A 497 -1.36 -3.78 -26.10
N GLY A 498 -0.30 -3.64 -25.30
CA GLY A 498 -0.07 -2.53 -24.36
C GLY A 498 -1.31 -2.03 -23.57
N THR A 499 -2.25 -2.92 -23.22
CA THR A 499 -3.38 -2.64 -22.34
C THR A 499 -3.15 -3.30 -20.99
N LEU A 500 -3.83 -2.79 -19.97
CA LEU A 500 -3.87 -3.43 -18.64
C LEU A 500 -5.01 -4.46 -18.54
N LYS A 501 -5.34 -5.10 -19.66
CA LYS A 501 -6.34 -6.18 -19.76
C LYS A 501 -5.64 -7.53 -19.68
N GLN A 502 -6.36 -8.56 -19.25
CA GLN A 502 -5.87 -9.93 -19.18
C GLN A 502 -7.02 -10.91 -19.26
N LEU A 503 -6.68 -12.16 -19.61
CA LEU A 503 -7.63 -13.26 -19.67
C LEU A 503 -7.41 -14.19 -18.48
N VAL A 504 -8.48 -14.65 -17.87
CA VAL A 504 -8.45 -15.59 -16.74
C VAL A 504 -9.32 -16.79 -17.08
N LEU A 505 -8.72 -17.97 -17.08
CA LEU A 505 -9.43 -19.23 -17.21
C LEU A 505 -9.55 -19.89 -15.84
N LEU A 506 -10.79 -20.10 -15.41
CA LEU A 506 -11.16 -20.92 -14.26
C LEU A 506 -11.75 -22.22 -14.79
N SER A 507 -11.14 -23.35 -14.46
CA SER A 507 -11.47 -24.65 -15.04
C SER A 507 -11.91 -25.69 -14.03
N ASP A 508 -12.74 -26.61 -14.53
CA ASP A 508 -13.33 -27.71 -13.77
C ASP A 508 -14.15 -27.18 -12.58
N PHE A 509 -15.25 -26.48 -12.88
CA PHE A 509 -16.17 -25.98 -11.85
C PHE A 509 -16.67 -27.14 -11.00
N THR A 510 -16.56 -27.00 -9.69
CA THR A 510 -16.98 -28.05 -8.75
C THR A 510 -18.39 -27.78 -8.24
N SER A 511 -18.56 -26.64 -7.58
CA SER A 511 -19.81 -26.14 -7.04
C SER A 511 -19.54 -24.75 -6.45
N CYS A 512 -20.53 -23.87 -6.42
CA CYS A 512 -20.49 -22.65 -5.62
C CYS A 512 -21.07 -22.94 -4.23
N PRO A 513 -20.27 -22.95 -3.15
CA PRO A 513 -20.80 -23.17 -1.81
C PRO A 513 -21.87 -22.13 -1.46
N GLY A 514 -22.98 -22.55 -0.85
CA GLY A 514 -24.10 -21.65 -0.55
C GLY A 514 -23.72 -20.43 0.30
N TYR A 515 -22.68 -20.53 1.14
CA TYR A 515 -22.17 -19.37 1.89
C TYR A 515 -21.40 -18.38 1.02
N ILE A 516 -20.68 -18.82 -0.03
CA ILE A 516 -20.02 -17.93 -1.00
C ILE A 516 -21.09 -17.24 -1.84
N ALA A 517 -22.06 -17.98 -2.37
CA ALA A 517 -23.16 -17.40 -3.14
C ALA A 517 -23.92 -16.32 -2.35
N LYS A 518 -24.28 -16.62 -1.09
CA LYS A 518 -24.94 -15.66 -0.19
C LYS A 518 -24.05 -14.44 0.10
N TYR A 519 -22.75 -14.65 0.27
CA TYR A 519 -21.80 -13.57 0.54
C TYR A 519 -21.66 -12.61 -0.65
N LEU A 520 -21.51 -13.15 -1.87
CA LEU A 520 -21.47 -12.36 -3.09
C LEU A 520 -22.79 -11.60 -3.32
N GLN A 521 -23.93 -12.23 -3.04
CA GLN A 521 -25.23 -11.56 -3.12
C GLN A 521 -25.34 -10.39 -2.14
N VAL A 522 -24.86 -10.54 -0.90
CA VAL A 522 -24.81 -9.44 0.08
C VAL A 522 -23.92 -8.31 -0.44
N LEU A 523 -22.75 -8.62 -1.00
CA LEU A 523 -21.86 -7.60 -1.57
C LEU A 523 -22.53 -6.83 -2.70
N VAL A 524 -23.21 -7.51 -3.64
CA VAL A 524 -23.96 -6.86 -4.73
C VAL A 524 -25.03 -5.93 -4.16
N GLN A 525 -25.82 -6.39 -3.18
CA GLN A 525 -26.85 -5.56 -2.53
C GLN A 525 -26.26 -4.37 -1.78
N THR A 526 -25.11 -4.55 -1.13
CA THR A 526 -24.37 -3.47 -0.45
C THR A 526 -24.00 -2.38 -1.46
N TYR A 527 -23.51 -2.76 -2.63
CA TYR A 527 -23.18 -1.82 -3.68
C TYR A 527 -24.38 -1.14 -4.33
N GLU A 528 -25.47 -1.86 -4.58
CA GLU A 528 -26.71 -1.27 -5.09
C GLU A 528 -27.27 -0.23 -4.12
N ARG A 529 -27.12 -0.44 -2.81
CA ARG A 529 -27.53 0.52 -1.76
C ARG A 529 -26.59 1.72 -1.63
N HIS A 530 -25.28 1.51 -1.77
CA HIS A 530 -24.26 2.55 -1.60
C HIS A 530 -23.89 3.30 -2.87
N GLY A 531 -24.29 2.82 -4.05
CA GLY A 531 -23.96 3.43 -5.35
C GLY A 531 -24.39 4.89 -5.52
N SER A 532 -25.23 5.42 -4.63
CA SER A 532 -25.62 6.83 -4.56
C SER A 532 -24.75 7.70 -3.64
N SER A 533 -24.08 7.12 -2.64
CA SER A 533 -23.20 7.84 -1.71
C SER A 533 -21.74 7.62 -2.11
N GLN A 534 -21.15 8.54 -2.88
CA GLN A 534 -19.73 8.50 -3.29
C GLN A 534 -18.72 8.56 -2.11
N GLU A 535 -19.18 8.44 -0.87
CA GLU A 535 -18.38 8.58 0.35
C GLU A 535 -17.67 7.28 0.78
N ARG A 536 -18.19 6.10 0.41
CA ARG A 536 -17.64 4.80 0.84
C ARG A 536 -17.70 3.74 -0.25
N ASP A 537 -16.69 2.87 -0.25
CA ASP A 537 -16.54 1.74 -1.18
C ASP A 537 -16.06 0.47 -0.43
N VAL A 538 -16.33 -0.72 -0.96
CA VAL A 538 -15.87 -2.00 -0.39
C VAL A 538 -14.42 -2.24 -0.80
N LEU A 539 -13.46 -2.00 0.09
CA LEU A 539 -12.04 -2.10 -0.22
C LEU A 539 -11.52 -3.54 -0.23
N GLU A 540 -12.07 -4.39 0.63
CA GLU A 540 -11.60 -5.75 0.86
C GLU A 540 -12.80 -6.68 1.00
N ILE A 541 -12.78 -7.84 0.34
CA ILE A 541 -13.81 -8.87 0.48
C ILE A 541 -13.28 -10.19 1.04
N VAL A 542 -11.97 -10.38 1.02
CA VAL A 542 -11.26 -11.44 1.73
C VAL A 542 -10.14 -10.78 2.53
N PRO A 543 -10.08 -10.98 3.86
CA PRO A 543 -9.04 -10.37 4.67
C PRO A 543 -7.62 -10.64 4.16
N MET A 544 -6.77 -9.61 4.11
CA MET A 544 -5.38 -9.77 3.66
C MET A 544 -4.62 -10.88 4.41
N LYS A 545 -4.93 -11.11 5.69
CA LYS A 545 -4.36 -12.23 6.48
C LYS A 545 -4.67 -13.60 5.89
N ILE A 546 -5.79 -13.76 5.18
CA ILE A 546 -6.18 -15.01 4.52
C ILE A 546 -5.57 -15.06 3.12
N LEU A 547 -5.63 -13.96 2.36
CA LEU A 547 -4.99 -13.86 1.05
C LEU A 547 -3.49 -14.20 1.12
N ASN A 548 -2.80 -13.69 2.13
CA ASN A 548 -1.37 -13.92 2.37
C ASN A 548 -1.03 -15.33 2.89
N LYS A 549 -2.02 -16.13 3.34
CA LYS A 549 -1.78 -17.52 3.78
C LYS A 549 -1.65 -18.48 2.60
N ASP A 550 -2.30 -18.15 1.50
CA ASP A 550 -2.22 -18.91 0.26
C ASP A 550 -0.99 -18.44 -0.54
N VAL A 551 0.16 -18.99 -0.18
CA VAL A 551 1.46 -18.54 -0.69
C VAL A 551 1.58 -18.75 -2.20
N GLU A 552 1.06 -19.86 -2.72
CA GLU A 552 1.09 -20.14 -4.16
C GLU A 552 0.20 -19.16 -4.93
N PHE A 553 -1.07 -19.02 -4.51
CA PHE A 553 -1.99 -18.08 -5.15
C PHE A 553 -1.43 -16.66 -5.13
N PHE A 554 -0.96 -16.20 -3.97
CA PHE A 554 -0.44 -14.85 -3.81
C PHE A 554 0.84 -14.62 -4.64
N SER A 555 1.75 -15.59 -4.67
CA SER A 555 2.99 -15.48 -5.44
C SER A 555 2.73 -15.48 -6.95
N GLU A 556 1.87 -16.35 -7.44
CA GLU A 556 1.58 -16.44 -8.89
C GLU A 556 0.76 -15.23 -9.36
N LEU A 557 -0.19 -14.74 -8.55
CA LEU A 557 -0.96 -13.54 -8.87
C LEU A 557 -0.05 -12.31 -8.99
N MET A 558 0.93 -12.19 -8.10
CA MET A 558 1.90 -11.10 -8.13
C MET A 558 2.79 -11.15 -9.35
N LYS A 559 3.32 -12.32 -9.71
CA LYS A 559 4.11 -12.49 -10.95
C LYS A 559 3.28 -12.13 -12.18
N SER A 560 2.02 -12.55 -12.23
CA SER A 560 1.09 -12.22 -13.30
C SER A 560 0.87 -10.71 -13.42
N ASN A 561 0.59 -10.03 -12.31
CA ASN A 561 0.42 -8.57 -12.28
C ASN A 561 1.71 -7.83 -12.71
N GLU A 562 2.88 -8.25 -12.20
CA GLU A 562 4.16 -7.67 -12.59
C GLU A 562 4.43 -7.87 -14.09
N ASN A 563 4.13 -9.05 -14.64
CA ASN A 563 4.30 -9.32 -16.06
C ASN A 563 3.34 -8.49 -16.91
N LEU A 564 2.08 -8.35 -16.51
CA LEU A 564 1.09 -7.50 -17.19
C LEU A 564 1.56 -6.04 -17.24
N LEU A 565 2.01 -5.49 -16.11
CA LEU A 565 2.52 -4.12 -16.06
C LEU A 565 3.79 -3.96 -16.91
N LYS A 566 4.69 -4.96 -16.89
CA LYS A 566 5.88 -4.97 -17.76
C LYS A 566 5.52 -5.00 -19.24
N CYS A 567 4.54 -5.81 -19.67
CA CYS A 567 4.04 -5.79 -21.06
C CYS A 567 3.59 -4.38 -21.45
N PHE A 568 2.74 -3.75 -20.65
CA PHE A 568 2.27 -2.38 -20.88
C PHE A 568 3.42 -1.37 -20.96
N ILE A 569 4.25 -1.34 -19.91
CA ILE A 569 5.35 -0.38 -19.75
C ILE A 569 6.38 -0.55 -20.87
N PHE A 570 6.78 -1.79 -21.17
CA PHE A 570 7.77 -2.09 -22.20
C PHE A 570 7.30 -1.63 -23.58
N THR A 571 6.07 -1.98 -23.97
CA THR A 571 5.49 -1.56 -25.25
C THR A 571 5.40 -0.04 -25.34
N LYS A 572 4.86 0.62 -24.30
CA LYS A 572 4.68 2.07 -24.33
C LYS A 572 6.01 2.83 -24.32
N LEU A 573 7.00 2.40 -23.52
CA LEU A 573 8.31 3.03 -23.49
C LEU A 573 9.06 2.89 -24.82
N ASN A 574 8.97 1.75 -25.50
CA ASN A 574 9.58 1.59 -26.82
C ASN A 574 8.91 2.50 -27.85
N TRP A 575 7.57 2.54 -27.87
CA TRP A 575 6.83 3.43 -28.74
C TRP A 575 7.21 4.89 -28.53
N GLU A 576 7.25 5.37 -27.28
CA GLU A 576 7.66 6.75 -26.96
C GLU A 576 9.10 7.03 -27.40
N LYS A 577 10.04 6.07 -27.26
CA LYS A 577 11.43 6.26 -27.70
C LYS A 577 11.60 6.29 -29.22
N GLU A 578 10.69 5.68 -29.98
CA GLU A 578 10.69 5.74 -31.45
C GLU A 578 10.08 7.04 -31.98
N HIS A 579 9.26 7.73 -31.18
CA HIS A 579 8.48 8.91 -31.58
C HIS A 579 8.91 10.22 -30.86
N VAL A 580 10.01 10.19 -30.10
CA VAL A 580 10.68 11.34 -29.45
C VAL A 580 12.07 11.52 -30.04
#